data_AF-A0A814WQC5-F1
#
_entry.id   AF-A0A814WQC5-F1
#
_cell.length_a   1.000
_cell.length_b   1.000
_cell.length_c   1.000
_cell.angle_alpha   90.00
_cell.angle_beta   90.00
_cell.angle_gamma   90.00
#
_symmetry.space_group_name_H-M   'P 1'
#
loop_
_entity.id
_entity.type
_entity.pdbx_description
1 polymer ?
#
loop_
_entity_poly.entity_id
_entity_poly.type
_entity_poly.pdbx_seq_one_letter_code
_entity_poly.pdbx_strand_id
1 'polypeptide(L)'
;MSKISTARILCILTIVFWSLHGLPIVIMVNIYPAAANQTVCVNRSIIYGYYLNYFIILILYNILPLAIFILFGLLTWRNMHKIQRRRIEPQQQQRLPTTQRQEYQLTKMLLLQISSISISTIPYAINTLYNTITNQIQKDSLRTAQENLSTTVTNFLFYLNFAASFYIYLISSKTLRKKFFRKLLSTYSGCKQVTHAISTITAPTANNLDRTTTRNN
;
A
#
# COMPACT_ATOMS: atom_id res chain seq x y z
N MET A 1 2.94 -21.56 -22.81
CA MET A 1 2.76 -21.41 -21.35
C MET A 1 1.70 -20.34 -21.08
N SER A 2 0.79 -20.57 -20.13
CA SER A 2 -0.25 -19.57 -19.78
C SER A 2 0.38 -18.34 -19.11
N LYS A 3 -0.06 -17.14 -19.50
CA LYS A 3 0.39 -15.85 -18.93
C LYS A 3 0.28 -15.81 -17.40
N ILE A 4 -0.67 -16.56 -16.83
CA ILE A 4 -0.91 -16.66 -15.38
C ILE A 4 0.21 -17.45 -14.68
N SER A 5 0.66 -18.55 -15.28
CA SER A 5 1.75 -19.37 -14.72
C SER A 5 3.06 -18.58 -14.71
N THR A 6 3.35 -17.86 -15.79
CA THR A 6 4.52 -16.98 -15.87
C THR A 6 4.46 -15.87 -14.82
N ALA A 7 3.31 -15.19 -14.67
CA ALA A 7 3.15 -14.13 -13.66
C ALA A 7 3.36 -14.66 -12.23
N ARG A 8 2.83 -15.85 -11.92
CA ARG A 8 3.04 -16.50 -10.61
C ARG A 8 4.51 -16.78 -10.33
N ILE A 9 5.23 -17.34 -11.31
CA ILE A 9 6.66 -17.64 -11.17
C ILE A 9 7.45 -16.33 -10.94
N LEU A 10 7.17 -15.29 -11.72
CA LEU A 10 7.82 -13.99 -11.54
C LEU A 10 7.57 -13.39 -10.16
N CYS A 11 6.35 -13.49 -9.63
CA CYS A 11 6.05 -13.03 -8.27
C CYS A 11 6.84 -13.81 -7.21
N ILE A 12 6.89 -15.15 -7.32
CA ILE A 12 7.64 -15.99 -6.37
C ILE A 12 9.13 -15.67 -6.43
N LEU A 13 9.71 -15.59 -7.62
CA LEU A 13 11.12 -15.24 -7.80
C LEU A 13 11.44 -13.86 -7.21
N THR A 14 10.54 -12.89 -7.41
CA THR A 14 10.69 -11.54 -6.84
C THR A 14 10.69 -11.60 -5.32
N ILE A 15 9.73 -12.32 -4.71
CA ILE A 15 9.66 -12.46 -3.25
C ILE A 15 10.94 -13.10 -2.71
N VAL A 16 11.35 -14.24 -3.28
CA VAL A 16 12.55 -14.97 -2.86
C VAL A 16 13.80 -14.10 -2.99
N PHE A 17 13.96 -13.40 -4.11
CA PHE A 17 15.09 -12.49 -4.33
C PHE A 17 15.16 -11.40 -3.27
N TRP A 18 14.05 -10.69 -2.99
CA TRP A 18 14.04 -9.63 -2.00
C TRP A 18 14.21 -10.14 -0.57
N SER A 19 13.66 -11.32 -0.24
CA SER A 19 13.88 -11.96 1.07
C SER A 19 15.34 -12.35 1.31
N LEU A 20 15.98 -12.97 0.31
CA LEU A 20 17.39 -13.32 0.39
C LEU A 20 18.29 -12.08 0.43
N HIS A 21 17.95 -11.06 -0.35
CA HIS A 21 18.68 -9.79 -0.35
C HIS A 21 18.55 -9.01 0.96
N GLY A 22 17.42 -9.13 1.67
CA GLY A 22 17.22 -8.51 2.99
C GLY A 22 17.90 -9.25 4.16
N LEU A 23 18.30 -10.51 3.97
CA LEU A 23 18.87 -11.35 5.02
C LEU A 23 20.17 -10.80 5.64
N PRO A 24 21.13 -10.23 4.87
CA PRO A 24 22.31 -9.58 5.44
C PRO A 24 21.99 -8.42 6.39
N ILE A 25 20.89 -7.69 6.17
CA ILE A 25 20.48 -6.60 7.06
C ILE A 25 20.12 -7.16 8.44
N VAL A 26 19.40 -8.27 8.50
CA VAL A 26 18.99 -8.92 9.75
C VAL A 26 20.20 -9.45 10.53
N ILE A 27 21.22 -9.95 9.84
CA ILE A 27 22.42 -10.50 10.50
C ILE A 27 23.36 -9.39 11.01
N MET A 28 23.56 -8.35 10.20
CA MET A 28 24.59 -7.34 10.45
C MET A 28 24.11 -6.19 11.35
N VAL A 29 22.80 -5.93 11.41
CA VAL A 29 22.22 -4.90 12.28
C VAL A 29 21.89 -5.53 13.64
N ASN A 30 22.50 -4.99 14.70
CA ASN A 30 22.32 -5.49 16.06
C ASN A 30 22.01 -4.35 17.03
N ILE A 31 21.48 -4.71 18.19
CA ILE A 31 21.19 -3.77 19.27
C ILE A 31 22.42 -3.66 20.16
N TYR A 32 22.92 -2.44 20.31
CA TYR A 32 24.06 -2.15 21.17
C TYR A 32 23.65 -1.17 22.27
N PRO A 33 24.22 -1.29 23.50
CA PRO A 33 24.07 -0.26 24.51
C PRO A 33 24.79 1.02 24.06
N ALA A 34 24.12 2.15 24.22
CA ALA A 34 24.63 3.50 24.02
C ALA A 34 24.67 4.25 25.36
N ALA A 35 25.22 5.47 25.34
CA ALA A 35 25.27 6.32 26.53
C ALA A 35 23.87 6.60 27.11
N ALA A 36 23.80 6.89 28.41
CA ALA A 36 22.56 7.25 29.13
C ALA A 36 21.45 6.18 29.10
N ASN A 37 21.79 4.90 29.25
CA ASN A 37 20.84 3.76 29.26
C ASN A 37 19.99 3.64 27.99
N GLN A 38 20.44 4.21 26.87
CA GLN A 38 19.77 4.06 25.59
C GLN A 38 20.33 2.87 24.82
N THR A 39 19.50 2.21 24.02
CA THR A 39 19.94 1.16 23.10
C THR A 39 19.78 1.65 21.67
N VAL A 40 20.81 1.45 20.86
CA VAL A 40 20.80 1.85 19.44
C VAL A 40 20.84 0.61 18.54
N CYS A 41 20.09 0.68 17.45
CA CYS A 41 20.03 -0.37 16.44
C CYS A 41 20.91 0.07 15.25
N VAL A 42 22.15 -0.42 15.22
CA VAL A 42 23.16 0.03 14.26
C VAL A 42 23.97 -1.14 13.73
N ASN A 43 24.54 -0.95 12.54
CA ASN A 43 25.59 -1.83 12.02
C ASN A 43 26.96 -1.26 12.41
N ARG A 44 27.86 -2.10 12.95
CA ARG A 44 29.24 -1.71 13.29
C ARG A 44 30.24 -1.92 12.16
N SER A 45 29.93 -2.74 11.17
CA SER A 45 30.84 -2.99 10.04
C SER A 45 30.89 -1.78 9.12
N ILE A 46 32.05 -1.13 9.03
CA ILE A 46 32.28 0.04 8.17
C ILE A 46 32.00 -0.31 6.70
N ILE A 47 32.51 -1.45 6.23
CA ILE A 47 32.35 -1.91 4.84
C ILE A 47 30.87 -2.14 4.52
N TYR A 48 30.15 -2.83 5.42
CA TYR A 48 28.72 -3.05 5.22
C TYR A 48 27.92 -1.75 5.34
N GLY A 49 28.38 -0.78 6.14
CA GLY A 49 27.80 0.55 6.24
C GLY A 49 27.87 1.31 4.93
N TYR A 50 29.00 1.25 4.22
CA TYR A 50 29.12 1.83 2.88
C TYR A 50 28.20 1.14 1.87
N TYR A 51 28.19 -0.20 1.86
CA TYR A 51 27.29 -0.97 0.99
C TYR A 51 25.82 -0.60 1.23
N LEU A 52 25.39 -0.53 2.49
CA LEU A 52 24.02 -0.22 2.84
C LEU A 52 23.62 1.22 2.47
N ASN A 53 24.42 2.23 2.83
CA ASN A 53 24.03 3.61 2.58
C ASN A 53 24.12 4.00 1.10
N TYR A 54 25.21 3.63 0.42
CA TYR A 54 25.46 4.09 -0.95
C TYR A 54 24.83 3.18 -2.00
N PHE A 55 24.89 1.86 -1.81
CA PHE A 55 24.35 0.93 -2.82
C PHE A 55 22.88 0.60 -2.56
N ILE A 56 22.54 0.11 -1.36
CA ILE A 56 21.16 -0.31 -1.06
C ILE A 56 20.23 0.91 -1.00
N ILE A 57 20.49 1.85 -0.08
CA ILE A 57 19.56 2.95 0.17
C ILE A 57 19.56 3.94 -1.00
N LEU A 58 20.73 4.47 -1.38
CA LEU A 58 20.77 5.54 -2.38
C LEU A 58 20.49 5.02 -3.80
N ILE A 59 21.15 3.95 -4.25
CA ILE A 59 20.97 3.46 -5.63
C ILE A 59 19.71 2.60 -5.74
N LEU A 60 19.62 1.53 -4.96
CA LEU A 60 18.60 0.50 -5.15
C LEU A 60 17.20 0.94 -4.67
N TYR A 61 17.11 1.73 -3.60
CA TYR A 61 15.82 2.18 -3.03
C TYR A 61 15.38 3.57 -3.46
N ASN A 62 16.29 4.41 -3.95
CA ASN A 62 15.95 5.77 -4.39
C ASN A 62 16.11 5.97 -5.90
N ILE A 63 17.35 5.94 -6.41
CA ILE A 63 17.63 6.32 -7.81
C ILE A 63 16.98 5.36 -8.80
N LEU A 64 17.19 4.06 -8.64
CA LEU A 64 16.67 3.04 -9.54
C LEU A 64 15.13 3.02 -9.60
N PRO A 65 14.38 2.94 -8.47
CA PRO A 65 12.93 2.95 -8.52
C PRO A 65 12.38 4.28 -9.04
N LEU A 66 13.00 5.42 -8.72
CA LEU A 66 12.57 6.71 -9.27
C LEU A 66 12.71 6.75 -10.80
N ALA A 67 13.83 6.27 -11.34
CA ALA A 67 14.04 6.17 -12.79
C ALA A 67 13.01 5.24 -13.45
N ILE A 68 12.75 4.09 -12.84
CA ILE A 68 11.72 3.14 -13.27
C ILE A 68 10.33 3.80 -13.26
N PHE A 69 9.95 4.49 -12.18
CA PHE A 69 8.65 5.16 -12.08
C PHE A 69 8.48 6.29 -13.10
N ILE A 70 9.53 7.07 -13.35
CA ILE A 70 9.50 8.11 -14.39
C ILE A 70 9.30 7.45 -15.76
N LEU A 71 10.09 6.42 -16.09
CA LEU A 71 9.99 5.72 -17.37
C LEU A 71 8.59 5.10 -17.57
N PHE A 72 8.11 4.32 -16.61
CA PHE A 72 6.79 3.70 -16.69
C PHE A 72 5.67 4.72 -16.60
N GLY A 73 5.85 5.83 -15.90
CA GLY A 73 4.92 6.96 -15.86
C GLY A 73 4.74 7.60 -17.25
N LEU A 74 5.85 7.87 -17.94
CA LEU A 74 5.84 8.39 -19.31
C LEU A 74 5.21 7.41 -20.30
N LEU A 75 5.54 6.12 -20.20
CA LEU A 75 4.92 5.08 -21.03
C LEU A 75 3.40 4.97 -20.78
N THR A 76 2.98 5.02 -19.51
CA THR A 76 1.57 5.00 -19.09
C THR A 76 0.84 6.22 -19.63
N TRP A 77 1.44 7.41 -19.55
CA TRP A 77 0.90 8.64 -20.10
C TRP A 77 0.71 8.57 -21.61
N ARG A 78 1.71 8.10 -22.36
CA ARG A 78 1.62 7.90 -23.81
C ARG A 78 0.53 6.90 -24.18
N ASN A 79 0.41 5.81 -23.44
CA ASN A 79 -0.65 4.80 -23.65
C ASN A 79 -2.04 5.38 -23.37
N MET A 80 -2.19 6.18 -22.31
CA MET A 80 -3.45 6.84 -21.98
C MET A 80 -3.91 7.79 -23.09
N HIS A 81 -3.00 8.61 -23.64
CA HIS A 81 -3.31 9.50 -24.77
C HIS A 81 -3.72 8.73 -26.03
N LYS A 82 -3.05 7.61 -26.34
CA LYS A 82 -3.43 6.75 -27.47
C LYS A 82 -4.85 6.18 -27.29
N ILE A 83 -5.19 5.72 -26.09
CA ILE A 83 -6.54 5.20 -25.79
C ILE A 83 -7.58 6.31 -25.88
N GLN A 84 -7.29 7.52 -25.39
CA GLN A 84 -8.20 8.65 -25.46
C GLN A 84 -8.45 9.11 -26.91
N ARG A 85 -7.41 9.21 -27.74
CA ARG A 85 -7.56 9.59 -29.17
C ARG A 85 -8.45 8.60 -29.92
N ARG A 86 -8.26 7.29 -29.71
CA ARG A 86 -9.10 6.23 -30.30
C ARG A 86 -10.57 6.25 -29.84
N ARG A 87 -10.89 6.94 -28.74
CA ARG A 87 -12.29 7.11 -28.27
C ARG A 87 -13.01 8.30 -28.92
N ILE A 88 -12.27 9.26 -29.46
CA ILE A 88 -12.81 10.51 -30.00
C ILE A 88 -13.13 10.37 -31.51
N GLU A 89 -12.56 9.39 -32.21
CA GLU A 89 -12.93 9.09 -33.60
C GLU A 89 -14.39 8.61 -33.71
N PRO A 90 -15.27 9.36 -34.42
CA PRO A 90 -16.71 9.13 -34.41
C PRO A 90 -17.17 7.92 -35.25
N GLN A 91 -16.30 7.26 -36.01
CA GLN A 91 -16.70 6.15 -36.89
C GLN A 91 -16.77 4.77 -36.20
N GLN A 92 -16.29 4.62 -34.96
CA GLN A 92 -16.33 3.35 -34.21
C GLN A 92 -17.12 3.44 -32.90
N GLN A 93 -18.30 4.08 -32.95
CA GLN A 93 -19.27 4.10 -31.84
C GLN A 93 -19.86 2.71 -31.50
N GLN A 94 -19.42 1.64 -32.15
CA GLN A 94 -19.74 0.27 -31.80
C GLN A 94 -18.98 -0.12 -30.52
N ARG A 95 -19.65 0.06 -29.37
CA ARG A 95 -19.41 -0.61 -28.08
C ARG A 95 -17.96 -1.07 -27.88
N LEU A 96 -17.09 -0.16 -27.47
CA LEU A 96 -15.75 -0.50 -26.97
C LEU A 96 -15.83 -1.78 -26.12
N PRO A 97 -15.09 -2.85 -26.48
CA PRO A 97 -15.15 -4.10 -25.76
C PRO A 97 -14.85 -3.86 -24.28
N THR A 98 -15.53 -4.60 -23.41
CA THR A 98 -15.43 -4.47 -21.94
C THR A 98 -13.97 -4.48 -21.45
N THR A 99 -13.09 -5.19 -22.17
CA THR A 99 -11.64 -5.25 -21.96
C THR A 99 -10.96 -3.88 -22.02
N GLN A 100 -11.26 -3.04 -23.02
CA GLN A 100 -10.59 -1.74 -23.20
C GLN A 100 -11.02 -0.71 -22.14
N ARG A 101 -12.23 -0.84 -21.59
CA ARG A 101 -12.67 -0.04 -20.43
C ARG A 101 -11.93 -0.44 -19.15
N GLN A 102 -11.68 -1.74 -18.97
CA GLN A 102 -10.91 -2.25 -17.83
C GLN A 102 -9.44 -1.81 -17.92
N GLU A 103 -8.81 -1.93 -19.09
CA GLU A 103 -7.43 -1.47 -19.33
C GLU A 103 -7.26 0.02 -19.07
N TYR A 104 -8.22 0.85 -19.50
CA TYR A 104 -8.18 2.29 -19.21
C TYR A 104 -8.28 2.59 -17.71
N GLN A 105 -9.16 1.87 -16.98
CA GLN A 105 -9.27 2.03 -15.53
C GLN A 105 -7.99 1.60 -14.81
N LEU A 106 -7.37 0.49 -15.22
CA LEU A 106 -6.09 0.01 -14.69
C LEU A 106 -4.96 1.02 -14.99
N THR A 107 -4.89 1.54 -16.21
CA THR A 107 -3.90 2.56 -16.61
C THR A 107 -4.05 3.83 -15.78
N LYS A 108 -5.28 4.31 -15.56
CA LYS A 108 -5.55 5.48 -14.72
C LYS A 108 -5.14 5.25 -13.25
N MET A 109 -5.42 4.06 -12.73
CA MET A 109 -5.01 3.68 -11.38
C MET A 109 -3.49 3.64 -11.23
N LEU A 110 -2.79 3.05 -12.21
CA LEU A 110 -1.32 3.02 -12.23
C LEU A 110 -0.74 4.43 -12.29
N LEU A 111 -1.33 5.34 -13.07
CA LEU A 111 -0.86 6.73 -13.13
C LEU A 111 -1.00 7.43 -11.76
N LEU A 112 -2.15 7.29 -11.08
CA LEU A 112 -2.34 7.86 -9.74
C LEU A 112 -1.34 7.27 -8.72
N GLN A 113 -1.10 5.98 -8.81
CA GLN A 113 -0.12 5.29 -7.97
C GLN A 113 1.30 5.84 -8.19
N ILE A 114 1.73 5.96 -9.46
CA ILE A 114 3.04 6.50 -9.82
C ILE A 114 3.18 7.94 -9.35
N SER A 115 2.15 8.77 -9.52
CA SER A 115 2.15 10.16 -9.04
C SER A 115 2.29 10.24 -7.52
N SER A 116 1.54 9.43 -6.76
CA SER A 116 1.64 9.41 -5.30
C SER A 116 3.00 8.92 -4.81
N ILE A 117 3.55 7.86 -5.43
CA ILE A 117 4.89 7.37 -5.11
C ILE A 117 5.94 8.44 -5.40
N SER A 118 5.84 9.13 -6.53
CA SER A 118 6.81 10.16 -6.91
C SER A 118 6.81 11.33 -5.90
N ILE A 119 5.64 11.79 -5.47
CA ILE A 119 5.51 12.88 -4.48
C ILE A 119 6.14 12.49 -3.13
N SER A 120 6.01 11.23 -2.72
CA SER A 120 6.63 10.75 -1.46
C SER A 120 8.12 10.45 -1.59
N THR A 121 8.55 9.87 -2.72
CA THR A 121 9.91 9.32 -2.87
C THR A 121 10.92 10.40 -3.26
N ILE A 122 10.52 11.42 -4.04
CA ILE A 122 11.43 12.49 -4.45
C ILE A 122 11.99 13.27 -3.25
N PRO A 123 11.18 13.76 -2.29
CA PRO A 123 11.69 14.45 -1.11
C PRO A 123 12.62 13.57 -0.27
N TYR A 124 12.28 12.29 -0.13
CA TYR A 124 13.10 11.31 0.59
C TYR A 124 14.45 11.06 -0.09
N ALA A 125 14.46 10.90 -1.41
CA ALA A 125 15.68 10.71 -2.20
C ALA A 125 16.61 11.94 -2.11
N ILE A 126 16.05 13.14 -2.22
CA ILE A 126 16.82 14.39 -2.09
C ILE A 126 17.43 14.51 -0.70
N ASN A 127 16.65 14.28 0.36
CA ASN A 127 17.13 14.34 1.74
C ASN A 127 18.23 13.28 2.00
N THR A 128 18.05 12.06 1.49
CA THR A 128 19.04 10.98 1.60
C THR A 128 20.35 11.32 0.88
N LEU A 129 20.25 11.85 -0.34
CA LEU A 129 21.43 12.27 -1.11
C LEU A 129 22.17 13.41 -0.41
N TYR A 130 21.45 14.42 0.06
CA TYR A 130 22.01 15.53 0.82
C TYR A 130 22.73 15.05 2.08
N ASN A 131 22.10 14.17 2.87
CA ASN A 131 22.71 13.60 4.08
C ASN A 131 23.96 12.78 3.75
N THR A 132 23.95 12.05 2.63
CA THR A 132 25.09 11.23 2.19
C THR A 132 26.29 12.10 1.78
N ILE A 133 26.05 13.19 1.04
CA ILE A 133 27.10 14.13 0.60
C ILE A 133 27.67 14.91 1.78
N THR A 134 26.81 15.34 2.71
CA THR A 134 27.21 16.19 3.85
C THR A 134 27.66 15.41 5.08
N ASN A 135 27.74 14.08 5.02
CA ASN A 135 28.05 13.23 6.17
C ASN A 135 29.43 13.51 6.77
N GLN A 136 30.39 13.98 5.96
CA GLN A 136 31.76 14.27 6.42
C GLN A 136 31.97 15.74 6.82
N ILE A 137 30.95 16.58 6.70
CA ILE A 137 31.03 18.01 7.03
C ILE A 137 30.68 18.18 8.51
N GLN A 138 31.49 18.93 9.26
CA GLN A 138 31.12 19.31 10.64
C GLN A 138 29.89 20.22 10.63
N LYS A 139 28.91 19.89 11.46
CA LYS A 139 27.60 20.56 11.50
C LYS A 139 27.37 21.18 12.87
N ASP A 140 26.83 22.38 12.88
CA ASP A 140 26.34 23.02 14.09
C ASP A 140 25.15 22.26 14.68
N SER A 141 24.90 22.46 15.98
CA SER A 141 23.79 21.82 16.70
C SER A 141 22.43 22.18 16.09
N LEU A 142 22.22 23.44 15.71
CA LEU A 142 21.00 23.91 15.05
C LEU A 142 20.78 23.22 13.69
N ARG A 143 21.84 23.12 12.88
CA ARG A 143 21.79 22.46 11.56
C ARG A 143 21.47 20.98 11.71
N THR A 144 22.09 20.31 12.68
CA THR A 144 21.82 18.89 12.98
C THR A 144 20.35 18.67 13.38
N ALA A 145 19.78 19.56 14.19
CA ALA A 145 18.36 19.49 14.56
C ALA A 145 17.42 19.65 13.35
N GLN A 146 17.72 20.59 12.45
CA GLN A 146 16.95 20.80 11.21
C GLN A 146 17.01 19.58 10.28
N GLU A 147 18.20 18.99 10.10
CA GLU A 147 18.39 17.80 9.27
C GLU A 147 17.69 16.56 9.85
N ASN A 148 17.68 16.42 11.18
CA ASN A 148 16.91 15.37 11.86
C ASN A 148 15.40 15.53 11.66
N LEU A 149 14.89 16.76 11.75
CA LEU A 149 13.49 17.04 11.48
C LEU A 149 13.13 16.74 10.02
N SER A 150 13.94 17.20 9.07
CA SER A 150 13.77 16.92 7.63
C SER A 150 13.76 15.42 7.34
N THR A 151 14.69 14.67 7.96
CA THR A 151 14.77 13.21 7.83
C THR A 151 13.54 12.52 8.40
N THR A 152 13.03 12.99 9.54
CA THR A 152 11.81 12.43 10.16
C THR A 152 10.57 12.66 9.29
N VAL A 153 10.40 13.89 8.78
CA VAL A 153 9.27 14.25 7.92
C VAL A 153 9.30 13.48 6.59
N THR A 154 10.46 13.42 5.95
CA THR A 154 10.61 12.71 4.67
C THR A 154 10.44 11.19 4.83
N ASN A 155 10.97 10.60 5.92
CA ASN A 155 10.70 9.20 6.27
C ASN A 155 9.20 8.94 6.47
N PHE A 156 8.51 9.81 7.21
CA PHE A 156 7.08 9.68 7.43
C PHE A 156 6.30 9.70 6.10
N LEU A 157 6.60 10.66 5.21
CA LEU A 157 5.99 10.75 3.88
C LEU A 157 6.27 9.53 3.00
N PHE A 158 7.49 8.99 3.09
CA PHE A 158 7.87 7.77 2.38
C PHE A 158 7.06 6.57 2.88
N TYR A 159 7.00 6.34 4.19
CA TYR A 159 6.26 5.21 4.75
C TYR A 159 4.74 5.33 4.58
N LEU A 160 4.20 6.55 4.57
CA LEU A 160 2.79 6.80 4.31
C LEU A 160 2.37 6.25 2.93
N ASN A 161 3.29 6.19 1.96
CA ASN A 161 3.02 5.68 0.63
C ASN A 161 2.54 4.22 0.61
N PHE A 162 3.08 3.38 1.50
CA PHE A 162 2.67 1.98 1.62
C PHE A 162 1.18 1.87 1.99
N ALA A 163 0.68 2.77 2.84
CA ALA A 163 -0.74 2.86 3.15
C ALA A 163 -1.54 3.56 2.03
N ALA A 164 -0.99 4.61 1.43
CA ALA A 164 -1.64 5.40 0.37
C ALA A 164 -2.07 4.53 -0.81
N SER A 165 -1.27 3.52 -1.14
CA SER A 165 -1.61 2.50 -2.15
C SER A 165 -3.01 1.94 -1.91
N PHE A 166 -3.31 1.41 -0.73
CA PHE A 166 -4.64 0.87 -0.44
C PHE A 166 -5.78 1.87 -0.73
N TYR A 167 -5.61 3.13 -0.29
CA TYR A 167 -6.62 4.17 -0.49
C TYR A 167 -6.77 4.61 -1.95
N ILE A 168 -5.67 4.69 -2.71
CA ILE A 168 -5.70 4.99 -4.15
C ILE A 168 -6.49 3.91 -4.88
N TYR A 169 -6.28 2.63 -4.53
CA TYR A 169 -6.98 1.53 -5.14
C TYR A 169 -8.48 1.53 -4.80
N LEU A 170 -8.82 1.90 -3.56
CA LEU A 170 -10.20 2.06 -3.11
C LEU A 170 -10.91 3.22 -3.83
N ILE A 171 -10.28 4.39 -3.97
CA ILE A 171 -10.91 5.57 -4.59
C ILE A 171 -11.06 5.39 -6.11
N SER A 172 -10.01 4.88 -6.77
CA SER A 172 -9.92 4.82 -8.23
C SER A 172 -10.92 3.83 -8.85
N SER A 173 -11.16 2.68 -8.21
CA SER A 173 -12.04 1.64 -8.76
C SER A 173 -13.47 1.72 -8.21
N LYS A 174 -14.39 2.25 -9.03
CA LYS A 174 -15.85 2.19 -8.75
C LYS A 174 -16.32 0.74 -8.55
N THR A 175 -15.71 -0.21 -9.27
CA THR A 175 -16.02 -1.64 -9.18
C THR A 175 -15.57 -2.24 -7.85
N LEU A 176 -14.38 -1.87 -7.35
CA LEU A 176 -13.91 -2.33 -6.04
C LEU A 176 -14.72 -1.71 -4.91
N ARG A 177 -15.05 -0.40 -4.97
CA ARG A 177 -15.97 0.21 -3.99
C ARG A 177 -17.30 -0.51 -3.95
N LYS A 178 -17.92 -0.77 -5.10
CA LYS A 178 -19.21 -1.47 -5.15
C LYS A 178 -19.13 -2.89 -4.58
N LYS A 179 -18.04 -3.63 -4.84
CA LYS A 179 -17.82 -4.97 -4.27
C LYS A 179 -17.51 -4.93 -2.77
N PHE A 180 -16.66 -4.01 -2.33
CA PHE A 180 -16.25 -3.81 -0.95
C PHE A 180 -17.45 -3.36 -0.09
N PHE A 181 -18.13 -2.28 -0.48
CA PHE A 181 -19.34 -1.82 0.21
C PHE A 181 -20.45 -2.86 0.17
N ARG A 182 -20.65 -3.60 -0.93
CA ARG A 182 -21.64 -4.69 -0.97
C ARG A 182 -21.31 -5.80 0.03
N LYS A 183 -20.04 -6.20 0.14
CA LYS A 183 -19.63 -7.24 1.10
C LYS A 183 -19.72 -6.75 2.54
N LEU A 184 -19.21 -5.54 2.81
CA LEU A 184 -19.29 -4.88 4.12
C LEU A 184 -20.75 -4.67 4.57
N LEU A 185 -21.62 -4.19 3.69
CA LEU A 185 -23.05 -4.03 3.95
C LEU A 185 -23.77 -5.36 4.07
N SER A 186 -23.39 -6.41 3.32
CA SER A 186 -23.99 -7.76 3.46
C SER A 186 -23.62 -8.43 4.78
N THR A 187 -22.41 -8.21 5.27
CA THR A 187 -21.98 -8.66 6.60
C THR A 187 -22.73 -7.89 7.69
N TYR A 188 -23.00 -6.60 7.48
CA TYR A 188 -23.81 -5.79 8.38
C TYR A 188 -25.30 -6.17 8.39
N SER A 189 -25.88 -6.56 7.24
CA SER A 189 -27.28 -7.02 7.18
C SER A 189 -27.49 -8.49 7.60
N GLY A 190 -26.47 -9.34 7.50
CA GLY A 190 -26.50 -10.69 8.10
C GLY A 190 -26.60 -10.65 9.64
N CYS A 191 -25.95 -9.67 10.27
CA CYS A 191 -26.06 -9.46 11.72
C CYS A 191 -27.48 -9.01 12.11
N LYS A 192 -28.13 -8.15 11.31
CA LYS A 192 -29.52 -7.72 11.54
C LYS A 192 -30.55 -8.85 11.42
N GLN A 193 -30.35 -9.83 10.52
CA GLN A 193 -31.26 -10.98 10.41
C GLN A 193 -31.15 -11.94 11.61
N VAL A 194 -29.95 -12.13 12.16
CA VAL A 194 -29.75 -12.95 13.36
C VAL A 194 -30.38 -12.29 14.60
N THR A 195 -30.27 -10.96 14.74
CA THR A 195 -30.90 -10.24 15.85
C THR A 195 -32.44 -10.30 15.80
N HIS A 196 -33.04 -10.23 14.60
CA HIS A 196 -34.50 -10.36 14.44
C HIS A 196 -35.02 -11.78 14.69
N ALA A 197 -34.23 -12.81 14.35
CA ALA A 197 -34.58 -14.20 14.62
C ALA A 197 -34.57 -14.52 16.14
N ILE A 198 -33.63 -13.96 16.89
CA ILE A 198 -33.53 -14.17 18.34
C ILE A 198 -34.66 -13.43 19.09
N SER A 199 -35.06 -12.23 18.68
CA SER A 199 -36.17 -11.51 19.31
C SER A 199 -37.55 -12.15 19.08
N THR A 200 -37.69 -13.00 18.06
CA THR A 200 -38.96 -13.71 17.77
C THR A 200 -39.11 -14.99 18.60
N ILE A 201 -38.00 -15.60 19.02
CA ILE A 201 -37.98 -16.85 19.82
C ILE A 201 -38.20 -16.56 21.32
N THR A 202 -38.02 -15.31 21.77
CA THR A 202 -38.05 -14.94 23.21
C THR A 202 -39.32 -14.16 23.62
N ALA A 203 -40.44 -14.32 22.90
CA ALA A 203 -41.74 -13.89 23.41
C ALA A 203 -42.31 -15.00 24.31
N PRO A 204 -42.45 -14.80 25.64
CA PRO A 204 -42.92 -15.86 26.53
C PRO A 204 -44.40 -16.13 26.29
N THR A 205 -44.70 -17.40 26.03
CA THR A 205 -45.96 -18.08 26.33
C THR A 205 -46.41 -17.76 27.75
N ALA A 206 -47.26 -16.74 27.90
CA ALA A 206 -48.08 -16.52 29.07
C ALA A 206 -49.52 -16.43 28.59
N ASN A 207 -50.17 -17.59 28.49
CA ASN A 207 -51.62 -17.78 28.61
C ASN A 207 -51.92 -19.24 28.23
N ASN A 208 -51.96 -20.10 29.24
CA ASN A 208 -52.89 -21.23 29.37
C ASN A 208 -52.45 -22.06 30.58
N LEU A 209 -52.83 -21.59 31.77
CA LEU A 209 -52.97 -22.46 32.92
C LEU A 209 -54.44 -22.43 33.35
N ASP A 210 -55.04 -23.61 33.27
CA ASP A 210 -56.21 -24.08 33.99
C ASP A 210 -57.56 -23.37 33.84
N ARG A 211 -58.32 -23.84 32.85
CA ARG A 211 -59.78 -23.84 32.85
C ARG A 211 -60.26 -25.28 33.04
N THR A 212 -60.08 -25.83 34.24
CA THR A 212 -60.53 -27.18 34.57
C THR A 212 -61.00 -27.26 36.02
N THR A 213 -62.14 -26.66 36.35
CA THR A 213 -62.91 -27.08 37.53
C THR A 213 -64.39 -26.70 37.36
N THR A 214 -65.27 -27.60 37.82
CA THR A 214 -66.72 -27.44 38.06
C THR A 214 -67.69 -27.69 36.89
N ARG A 215 -68.01 -28.98 36.68
CA ARG A 215 -69.39 -29.40 36.39
C ARG A 215 -69.63 -30.79 36.97
N ASN A 216 -70.21 -30.83 38.17
CA ASN A 216 -70.94 -31.96 38.74
C ASN A 216 -72.00 -31.40 39.69
N ASN A 217 -73.18 -32.04 39.64
CA ASN A 217 -74.46 -31.74 40.27
C ASN A 217 -75.39 -30.83 39.46
#